data_AF-A0A7X1BSX9-F1
#
_entry.id   AF-A0A7X1BSX9-F1
#
_cell.length_a   1.000
_cell.length_b   1.000
_cell.length_c   1.000
_cell.angle_alpha   90.00
_cell.angle_beta   90.00
_cell.angle_gamma   90.00
#
_symmetry.space_group_name_H-M   'P 1'
#
loop_
_entity.id
_entity.type
_entity.pdbx_description
1 polymer ?
#
loop_
_entity_poly.entity_id
_entity_poly.type
_entity_poly.pdbx_seq_one_letter_code
_entity_poly.pdbx_strand_id
1 'polypeptide(L)' 'MAKKNIHQEEIVFAKKQLVLLSTLKGKVSDLTQKWEGNIGAEAPDYHLLMKQLEAVEKQIFSRIGAWKKTSFL' A
#
# COMPACT_ATOMS: atom_id res chain seq x y z
N MET A 1 13.27 30.35 36.41
CA MET A 1 12.27 29.63 35.59
C MET A 1 13.02 28.79 34.57
N ALA A 2 12.82 27.46 34.55
CA ALA A 2 13.56 26.58 33.64
C ALA A 2 13.17 26.88 32.18
N LYS A 3 14.16 27.15 31.32
CA LYS A 3 13.95 27.31 29.88
C LYS A 3 13.39 26.00 29.32
N LYS A 4 12.11 26.02 28.94
CA LYS A 4 11.44 24.91 28.27
C LYS A 4 12.15 24.63 26.95
N ASN A 5 12.67 23.41 26.76
CA ASN A 5 13.40 23.02 25.55
C ASN A 5 12.38 22.58 24.48
N ILE A 6 11.91 23.54 23.69
CA ILE A 6 10.86 23.38 22.67
C ILE A 6 11.18 22.23 21.70
N HIS A 7 12.44 22.07 21.30
CA HIS A 7 12.87 21.01 20.39
C HIS A 7 12.69 19.60 20.96
N GLN A 8 12.87 19.42 22.27
CA GLN A 8 12.62 18.12 22.90
C GLN A 8 11.12 17.80 22.91
N GLU A 9 10.26 18.80 23.10
CA GLU A 9 8.80 18.60 23.07
C GLU A 9 8.31 18.24 21.65
N GLU A 10 8.85 18.90 20.63
CA GLU A 10 8.58 18.59 19.21
C GLU A 10 9.00 17.16 18.85
N ILE A 11 10.19 16.72 19.30
CA ILE A 11 10.67 15.35 19.08
C ILE A 11 9.76 14.32 19.76
N VAL A 12 9.34 14.58 21.00
CA VAL A 12 8.42 13.69 21.73
C VAL A 12 7.05 13.64 21.05
N PHE A 13 6.55 14.77 20.56
CA PHE A 13 5.31 14.83 19.80
C PHE A 13 5.40 14.02 18.50
N ALA A 14 6.45 14.22 17.71
CA ALA A 14 6.68 13.48 16.47
C ALA A 14 6.74 11.96 16.71
N LYS A 15 7.43 11.52 17.77
CA LYS A 15 7.46 10.10 18.16
C LYS A 15 6.07 9.54 18.47
N LYS A 16 5.21 10.29 19.17
CA LYS A 16 3.83 9.88 19.45
C LYS A 16 3.02 9.76 18.15
N GLN A 17 3.17 10.70 17.22
CA GLN A 17 2.51 10.63 15.92
C GLN A 17 2.95 9.41 15.10
N LEU A 18 4.24 9.07 15.12
CA LEU A 18 4.75 7.87 14.44
C LEU A 18 4.14 6.57 15.01
N VAL A 19 3.96 6.49 16.33
CA VAL A 19 3.30 5.34 16.97
C VAL A 19 1.82 5.24 16.56
N LEU A 20 1.12 6.37 16.51
CA LEU A 20 -0.27 6.42 16.05
C LEU A 20 -0.40 5.98 14.59
N LEU A 21 0.46 6.49 13.71
CA LEU A 21 0.49 6.10 12.30
C LEU A 21 0.79 4.61 12.12
N SER A 22 1.72 4.06 12.89
CA SER A 22 2.05 2.63 12.87
C SER A 22 0.85 1.78 13.31
N THR A 23 0.13 2.22 14.34
CA THR A 23 -1.09 1.55 14.82
C THR A 23 -2.20 1.59 13.77
N LEU A 24 -2.41 2.75 13.12
CA LEU A 24 -3.40 2.90 12.06
C LEU A 24 -3.06 2.01 10.86
N LYS A 25 -1.79 1.94 10.47
CA LYS A 25 -1.32 1.04 9.41
C LYS A 25 -1.68 -0.42 9.71
N GLY A 26 -1.43 -0.88 10.94
CA GLY A 26 -1.81 -2.23 11.36
C GLY A 26 -3.31 -2.50 11.23
N LYS A 27 -4.15 -1.58 11.73
CA LYS A 27 -5.62 -1.71 11.62
C LYS A 27 -6.11 -1.75 10.17
N VAL A 28 -5.50 -0.94 9.29
CA VAL A 28 -5.84 -0.94 7.86
C VAL A 28 -5.45 -2.28 7.23
N SER A 29 -4.25 -2.80 7.51
CA SER A 29 -3.84 -4.13 7.04
C SER A 29 -4.80 -5.23 7.47
N ASP A 30 -5.23 -5.24 8.74
CA ASP A 30 -6.17 -6.24 9.26
C ASP A 30 -7.54 -6.15 8.56
N LEU A 31 -8.02 -4.92 8.31
CA LEU A 31 -9.28 -4.70 7.59
C LEU A 31 -9.17 -5.15 6.13
N THR A 32 -8.06 -4.85 5.45
CA THR A 32 -7.81 -5.32 4.08
C THR A 32 -7.82 -6.85 4.02
N GLN A 33 -7.12 -7.53 4.93
CA GLN A 33 -7.08 -8.98 4.95
C GLN A 33 -8.46 -9.60 5.20
N LYS A 34 -9.25 -9.03 6.12
CA LYS A 34 -10.63 -9.48 6.36
C LYS A 34 -11.52 -9.23 5.15
N TRP A 35 -11.36 -8.10 4.49
CA TRP A 35 -12.12 -7.75 3.30
C TRP A 35 -11.80 -8.69 2.13
N GLU A 36 -10.53 -8.98 1.87
CA GLU A 36 -10.09 -9.96 0.88
C GLU A 36 -10.62 -11.37 1.19
N GLY A 37 -10.56 -11.78 2.47
CA GLY A 37 -11.11 -13.07 2.90
C GLY A 37 -12.63 -13.16 2.72
N ASN A 38 -13.36 -12.09 3.05
CA ASN A 38 -14.82 -12.04 2.89
C ASN A 38 -15.22 -12.03 1.41
N ILE A 39 -14.54 -11.26 0.57
CA ILE A 39 -14.77 -11.28 -0.88
C ILE A 39 -14.44 -12.65 -1.45
N GLY A 40 -13.32 -13.27 -1.05
CA GLY A 40 -12.97 -14.62 -1.50
C GLY A 40 -13.96 -15.69 -1.06
N ALA A 41 -14.69 -15.48 0.05
CA ALA A 41 -15.74 -16.36 0.53
C ALA A 41 -17.08 -16.17 -0.23
N GLU A 42 -17.46 -14.93 -0.55
CA GLU A 42 -18.70 -14.61 -1.28
C GLU A 42 -18.55 -14.72 -2.80
N ALA A 43 -17.34 -14.56 -3.33
CA ALA A 43 -16.98 -14.66 -4.73
C ALA A 43 -15.68 -15.48 -4.89
N PRO A 44 -15.76 -16.83 -4.91
CA PRO A 44 -14.60 -17.72 -4.96
C PRO A 44 -13.65 -17.44 -6.14
N ASP A 45 -14.20 -16.97 -7.26
CA ASP A 45 -13.45 -16.65 -8.47
C ASP A 45 -12.73 -15.28 -8.40
N TYR A 46 -12.94 -14.48 -7.35
CA TYR A 46 -12.33 -13.16 -7.21
C TYR A 46 -10.80 -13.21 -7.29
N HIS A 47 -10.18 -14.16 -6.59
CA HIS A 47 -8.72 -14.31 -6.62
C HIS A 47 -8.21 -14.76 -8.00
N LEU A 48 -9.01 -15.52 -8.75
CA LEU A 48 -8.68 -15.92 -10.12
C LEU A 48 -8.77 -14.71 -11.07
N LEU A 49 -9.86 -13.94 -10.98
CA LEU A 49 -10.06 -12.71 -11.75
C LEU A 49 -8.96 -11.69 -11.46
N MET A 50 -8.57 -11.52 -10.19
CA MET A 50 -7.50 -10.59 -9.80
C MET A 50 -6.15 -11.01 -10.39
N LYS A 51 -5.81 -12.31 -10.35
CA LYS A 51 -4.59 -12.83 -11.00
C LYS A 51 -4.61 -12.65 -12.52
N GLN A 52 -5.77 -12.83 -13.15
CA GLN A 52 -5.94 -12.60 -14.58
C GLN A 52 -5.74 -11.12 -14.92
N LEU A 53 -6.29 -10.21 -14.10
CA LEU A 53 -6.10 -8.77 -14.25
C LEU A 53 -4.62 -8.38 -14.14
N GLU A 54 -3.91 -8.83 -13.10
CA GLU A 54 -2.47 -8.58 -12.94
C GLU A 54 -1.65 -9.09 -14.14
N ALA A 55 -2.02 -10.24 -14.71
CA ALA A 55 -1.35 -10.79 -15.88
C ALA A 55 -1.57 -9.92 -17.12
N VAL A 56 -2.79 -9.41 -17.31
CA VAL A 56 -3.12 -8.47 -18.39
C VAL A 56 -2.35 -7.17 -18.23
N GLU A 57 -2.29 -6.60 -17.02
CA GLU A 57 -1.51 -5.39 -16.75
C GLU A 57 -0.03 -5.57 -17.10
N LYS A 58 0.58 -6.67 -16.64
CA LYS A 58 1.98 -7.00 -16.97
C LYS A 58 2.21 -7.12 -18.48
N GLN A 59 1.28 -7.75 -19.21
CA GLN A 59 1.36 -7.85 -20.67
C GLN A 59 1.27 -6.48 -21.36
N ILE A 60 0.37 -5.61 -20.91
CA ILE A 60 0.23 -4.25 -21.43
C ILE A 60 1.53 -3.47 -21.21
N PHE A 61 2.07 -3.48 -19.98
CA PHE A 61 3.33 -2.81 -19.68
C PHE A 61 4.50 -3.34 -20.52
N SER A 62 4.60 -4.66 -20.69
CA SER A 62 5.62 -5.28 -21.53
C SER A 62 5.47 -4.86 -22.99
N ARG A 63 4.24 -4.81 -23.53
CA ARG A 63 3.98 -4.38 -24.92
C ARG A 63 4.32 -2.90 -25.13
N ILE A 64 3.94 -2.03 -24.19
CA ILE A 64 4.30 -0.60 -24.22
C ILE A 64 5.83 -0.44 -24.17
N GLY A 65 6.50 -1.16 -23.27
CA GLY A 65 7.96 -1.16 -23.16
C GLY A 65 8.65 -1.65 -24.42
N ALA A 66 8.12 -2.70 -25.07
CA ALA A 66 8.62 -3.20 -26.34
C ALA A 66 8.43 -2.18 -27.47
N TRP A 67 7.24 -1.59 -27.60
CA TRP A 67 6.96 -0.52 -28.56
C TRP A 67 7.94 0.65 -28.43
N LYS A 68 8.21 1.11 -27.21
CA LYS A 68 9.19 2.18 -26.98
C LYS A 68 10.58 1.78 -27.47
N LYS A 69 11.03 0.55 -27.24
CA LYS A 69 12.35 0.09 -27.71
C LYS A 69 12.44 0.02 -29.24
N THR A 70 11.38 -0.43 -29.92
CA THR A 70 11.35 -0.51 -31.38
C THR A 70 11.31 0.87 -32.04
N SER A 71 10.71 1.88 -31.40
CA SER A 71 10.71 3.27 -31.90
C SER A 71 12.04 4.01 -31.78
N PHE A 72 13.04 3.44 -31.08
CA PHE A 72 14.40 3.98 -30.97
C PHE A 72 15.42 3.22 -31.84
N LEU A 73 14.95 2.29 -32.70
CA LEU A 73 15.71 1.63 -33.75
C LEU A 73 15.25 2.16 -35.12
#